data_AF-A0A952VWI7-F1
#
_entry.id   AF-A0A952VWI7-F1
#
_cell.length_a   1.000
_cell.length_b   1.000
_cell.length_c   1.000
_cell.angle_alpha   90.00
_cell.angle_beta   90.00
_cell.angle_gamma   90.00
#
_symmetry.space_group_name_H-M   'P 1'
#
loop_
_entity.id
_entity.type
_entity.pdbx_description
1 polymer ?
#
loop_
_entity_poly.entity_id
_entity_poly.type
_entity_poly.pdbx_seq_one_letter_code
_entity_poly.pdbx_strand_id
1 'polypeptide(L)'
;MGLTGKLMIVLCGFLLSWAIPVHAQHGSSQQDAVSILNGMPPDVLAKVRSLAQLLQQGLKDGTISNAEIQQGLTSGQLGEKLKQLNPEAAQLLEEISDASRQGKGPGEESLMPLMGGLGISPE
;
A
#
# COMPACT_ATOMS: atom_id res chain seq x y z
N MET A 1 -54.87 -28.31 -7.46
CA MET A 1 -54.22 -27.00 -7.17
C MET A 1 -53.42 -27.16 -5.89
N GLY A 2 -52.18 -26.66 -5.85
CA GLY A 2 -51.26 -26.73 -4.70
C GLY A 2 -49.90 -27.32 -5.09
N LEU A 3 -49.17 -26.72 -6.03
CA LEU A 3 -48.22 -25.61 -5.80
C LEU A 3 -47.01 -25.93 -4.89
N THR A 4 -46.69 -27.21 -4.62
CA THR A 4 -45.57 -27.57 -3.72
C THR A 4 -44.39 -28.24 -4.42
N GLY A 5 -44.37 -28.32 -5.75
CA GLY A 5 -43.29 -28.97 -6.51
C GLY A 5 -42.33 -28.02 -7.24
N LYS A 6 -42.68 -26.73 -7.36
CA LYS A 6 -41.97 -25.77 -8.22
C LYS A 6 -41.15 -24.70 -7.49
N LEU A 7 -41.10 -24.79 -6.16
CA LEU A 7 -40.38 -23.83 -5.31
C LEU A 7 -38.98 -24.31 -4.89
N MET A 8 -38.67 -25.60 -5.01
CA MET A 8 -37.35 -26.13 -4.61
C MET A 8 -36.25 -26.07 -5.68
N ILE A 9 -36.59 -25.75 -6.94
CA ILE A 9 -35.58 -25.67 -8.02
C ILE A 9 -35.10 -24.23 -8.26
N VAL A 10 -35.83 -23.23 -7.76
CA VAL A 10 -35.41 -21.81 -7.76
C VAL A 10 -34.71 -21.43 -6.44
N LEU A 11 -33.97 -22.37 -5.84
CA LEU A 11 -33.12 -22.04 -4.68
C LEU A 11 -31.69 -22.58 -4.82
N CYS A 12 -31.42 -23.51 -5.74
CA CYS A 12 -30.06 -23.97 -6.03
C CYS A 12 -29.30 -23.09 -7.04
N GLY A 13 -30.00 -22.21 -7.79
CA GLY A 13 -29.36 -21.34 -8.79
C GLY A 13 -28.81 -20.02 -8.25
N PHE A 14 -29.16 -19.63 -7.01
CA PHE A 14 -28.82 -18.31 -6.47
C PHE A 14 -27.60 -18.33 -5.52
N LEU A 15 -27.10 -19.51 -5.15
CA LEU A 15 -25.97 -19.66 -4.21
C LEU A 15 -24.60 -19.86 -4.90
N LEU A 16 -24.56 -19.87 -6.24
CA LEU A 16 -23.31 -20.05 -7.00
C LEU A 16 -22.67 -18.74 -7.48
N SER A 17 -23.22 -17.57 -7.12
CA SER A 17 -22.74 -16.27 -7.61
C SER A 17 -21.82 -15.49 -6.66
N TRP A 18 -21.45 -16.03 -5.50
CA TRP A 18 -20.49 -15.37 -4.60
C TRP A 18 -19.34 -16.27 -4.19
N ALA A 19 -18.56 -16.66 -5.19
CA ALA A 19 -17.14 -16.93 -4.99
C ALA A 19 -16.40 -16.48 -6.24
N ILE A 20 -16.45 -15.18 -6.52
CA ILE A 20 -15.31 -14.56 -7.20
C ILE A 20 -14.25 -14.48 -6.11
N PRO A 21 -13.17 -15.28 -6.11
CA PRO A 21 -12.01 -14.92 -5.32
C PRO A 21 -11.47 -13.65 -5.95
N VAL A 22 -11.94 -12.49 -5.47
CA VAL A 22 -11.31 -11.19 -5.75
C VAL A 22 -10.00 -11.06 -4.94
N HIS A 23 -9.31 -12.18 -4.74
CA HIS A 23 -7.98 -12.28 -4.14
C HIS A 23 -6.92 -12.39 -5.24
N ALA A 24 -7.12 -11.75 -6.40
CA ALA A 24 -6.12 -11.74 -7.47
C ALA A 24 -5.42 -10.38 -7.65
N GLN A 25 -5.89 -9.31 -7.00
CA GLN A 25 -5.24 -8.00 -7.08
C GLN A 25 -4.34 -7.67 -5.89
N HIS A 26 -4.46 -8.39 -4.77
CA HIS A 26 -3.62 -8.15 -3.59
C HIS A 26 -2.29 -8.92 -3.63
N GLY A 27 -2.25 -10.08 -4.30
CA GLY A 27 -1.05 -10.93 -4.38
C GLY A 27 0.09 -10.35 -5.22
N SER A 28 -0.21 -9.71 -6.35
CA SER A 28 0.84 -9.09 -7.18
C SER A 28 1.50 -7.91 -6.49
N SER A 29 0.75 -7.01 -5.86
CA SER A 29 1.32 -5.79 -5.29
C SER A 29 2.22 -6.07 -4.07
N GLN A 30 1.84 -7.04 -3.23
CA GLN A 30 2.65 -7.45 -2.08
C GLN A 30 3.91 -8.22 -2.52
N GLN A 31 3.81 -9.07 -3.54
CA GLN A 31 4.96 -9.80 -4.08
C GLN A 31 5.94 -8.87 -4.80
N ASP A 32 5.44 -7.86 -5.52
CA ASP A 32 6.24 -6.81 -6.13
C ASP A 32 6.98 -6.01 -5.06
N ALA A 33 6.29 -5.58 -4.00
CA ALA A 33 6.88 -4.89 -2.86
C ALA A 33 8.02 -5.70 -2.21
N VAL A 34 7.80 -6.99 -1.95
CA VAL A 34 8.82 -7.87 -1.36
C VAL A 34 10.03 -8.03 -2.29
N SER A 35 9.80 -8.11 -3.60
CA SER A 35 10.87 -8.20 -4.59
C SER A 35 11.72 -6.91 -4.61
N ILE A 36 11.07 -5.74 -4.58
CA ILE A 36 11.74 -4.43 -4.47
C ILE A 36 12.51 -4.32 -3.14
N LEU A 37 11.94 -4.79 -2.02
CA LEU A 37 12.64 -4.82 -0.72
C LEU A 37 13.92 -5.66 -0.77
N ASN A 38 13.87 -6.84 -1.37
CA ASN A 38 15.04 -7.74 -1.42
C ASN A 38 16.16 -7.22 -2.32
N GLY A 39 15.83 -6.38 -3.30
CA GLY A 39 16.83 -5.74 -4.18
C GLY A 39 17.54 -4.54 -3.54
N MET A 40 17.08 -4.03 -2.40
CA MET A 40 17.63 -2.83 -1.78
C MET A 40 18.88 -3.12 -0.92
N PRO A 41 19.84 -2.19 -0.87
CA PRO A 41 20.90 -2.21 0.12
C PRO A 41 20.31 -2.07 1.53
N PRO A 42 20.95 -2.70 2.54
CA PRO A 42 20.43 -2.75 3.90
C PRO A 42 20.26 -1.36 4.54
N ASP A 43 21.09 -0.40 4.16
CA ASP A 43 21.00 1.00 4.60
C ASP A 43 19.71 1.67 4.11
N VAL A 44 19.43 1.55 2.80
CA VAL A 44 18.23 2.13 2.19
C VAL A 44 16.97 1.43 2.69
N LEU A 45 17.02 0.11 2.86
CA LEU A 45 15.92 -0.65 3.44
C LEU A 45 15.62 -0.22 4.88
N ALA A 46 16.64 0.06 5.70
CA ALA A 46 16.45 0.59 7.05
C ALA A 46 15.75 1.95 7.02
N LYS A 47 16.15 2.85 6.10
CA LYS A 47 15.51 4.16 5.93
C LYS A 47 14.05 4.06 5.50
N VAL A 48 13.75 3.19 4.52
CA VAL A 48 12.37 2.90 4.07
C VAL A 48 11.50 2.39 5.23
N ARG A 49 12.04 1.50 6.06
CA ARG A 49 11.34 1.01 7.26
C ARG A 49 11.09 2.12 8.28
N SER A 50 12.09 2.93 8.58
CA SER A 50 11.93 4.08 9.50
C SER A 50 10.87 5.04 8.99
N LEU A 51 10.87 5.35 7.69
CA LEU A 51 9.86 6.22 7.08
C LEU A 51 8.45 5.60 7.19
N ALA A 52 8.31 4.31 6.92
CA ALA A 52 7.04 3.61 7.06
C ALA A 52 6.52 3.64 8.50
N GLN A 53 7.39 3.48 9.50
CA GLN A 53 7.01 3.59 10.91
C GLN A 53 6.52 5.00 11.27
N LEU A 54 7.17 6.05 10.76
CA LEU A 54 6.73 7.43 10.97
C LEU A 54 5.39 7.71 10.30
N LEU A 55 5.18 7.23 9.07
CA LEU A 55 3.89 7.32 8.38
C LEU A 55 2.79 6.56 9.11
N GLN A 56 3.06 5.35 9.60
CA GLN A 56 2.13 4.58 10.42
C GLN A 56 1.79 5.29 11.73
N GLN A 57 2.77 5.96 12.35
CA GLN A 57 2.53 6.75 13.55
C GLN A 57 1.63 7.96 13.25
N GLY A 58 1.85 8.66 12.13
CA GLY A 58 1.00 9.77 11.69
C GLY A 58 -0.42 9.32 11.31
N LEU A 59 -0.57 8.12 10.72
CA LEU A 59 -1.87 7.51 10.45
C LEU A 59 -2.62 7.19 11.76
N LYS A 60 -1.91 6.65 12.76
CA LYS A 60 -2.48 6.34 14.08
C LYS A 60 -2.87 7.60 14.86
N ASP A 61 -2.07 8.65 14.75
CA ASP A 61 -2.30 9.94 15.42
C ASP A 61 -3.36 10.78 14.70
N GLY A 62 -3.71 10.43 13.46
CA GLY A 62 -4.65 11.18 12.63
C GLY A 62 -4.07 12.45 12.02
N THR A 63 -2.75 12.65 12.13
CA THR A 63 -2.02 13.80 11.58
C THR A 63 -1.87 13.73 10.07
N ILE A 64 -1.91 12.53 9.48
CA ILE A 64 -1.93 12.31 8.04
C ILE A 64 -2.86 11.14 7.71
N SER A 65 -3.63 11.26 6.64
CA SER A 65 -4.49 10.17 6.15
C SER A 65 -3.84 9.40 5.01
N ASN A 66 -4.24 8.16 4.80
CA ASN A 66 -3.68 7.33 3.72
C ASN A 66 -3.89 7.97 2.35
N ALA A 67 -5.04 8.61 2.13
CA ALA A 67 -5.32 9.38 0.92
C ALA A 67 -4.33 10.54 0.72
N GLU A 68 -3.92 11.22 1.79
CA GLU A 68 -2.92 12.28 1.70
C GLU A 68 -1.52 11.76 1.40
N ILE A 69 -1.18 10.56 1.88
CA ILE A 69 0.09 9.91 1.56
C ILE A 69 0.12 9.51 0.08
N GLN A 70 -0.94 8.85 -0.41
CA GLN A 70 -1.05 8.45 -1.81
C GLN A 70 -1.08 9.65 -2.76
N GLN A 71 -1.83 10.70 -2.41
CA GLN A 71 -1.84 11.95 -3.17
C GLN A 71 -0.45 12.60 -3.13
N GLY A 72 0.19 12.64 -1.97
CA GLY A 72 1.54 13.19 -1.82
C GLY A 72 2.56 12.46 -2.70
N LEU A 73 2.50 11.13 -2.79
CA LEU A 73 3.39 10.36 -3.66
C LEU A 73 3.09 10.59 -5.14
N THR A 74 1.81 10.59 -5.52
CA THR A 74 1.41 10.79 -6.92
C THR A 74 1.75 12.20 -7.41
N SER A 75 1.64 13.20 -6.53
CA SER A 75 1.93 14.60 -6.85
C SER A 75 3.40 14.99 -6.58
N GLY A 76 4.22 14.09 -6.03
CA GLY A 76 5.60 14.40 -5.61
C GLY A 76 5.70 15.36 -4.40
N GLN A 77 4.59 15.65 -3.73
CA GLN A 77 4.50 16.57 -2.59
C GLN A 77 4.53 15.89 -1.22
N LEU A 78 4.76 14.57 -1.17
CA LEU A 78 4.84 13.85 0.11
C LEU A 78 5.94 14.44 1.00
N GLY A 79 7.08 14.86 0.44
CA GLY A 79 8.17 15.46 1.21
C GLY A 79 7.78 16.75 1.92
N GLU A 80 7.00 17.62 1.26
CA GLU A 80 6.48 18.85 1.88
C GLU A 80 5.50 18.53 3.01
N LYS A 81 4.57 17.58 2.78
CA LYS A 81 3.63 17.13 3.82
C LYS A 81 4.35 16.53 5.01
N LEU A 82 5.31 15.64 4.76
CA LEU A 82 6.13 15.05 5.81
C LEU A 82 6.91 16.11 6.57
N LYS A 83 7.43 17.14 5.91
CA LYS A 83 8.17 18.21 6.59
C LYS A 83 7.32 18.99 7.59
N GLN A 84 6.02 19.13 7.33
CA GLN A 84 5.07 19.75 8.26
C GLN A 84 4.73 18.85 9.45
N LEU A 85 4.81 17.52 9.28
CA LEU A 85 4.45 16.53 10.29
C LEU A 85 5.64 16.15 11.16
N ASN A 86 6.74 15.76 10.50
CA ASN A 86 7.98 15.36 11.11
C ASN A 86 9.16 15.64 10.13
N PRO A 87 10.07 16.58 10.47
CA PRO A 87 11.22 16.87 9.62
C PRO A 87 12.13 15.66 9.39
N GLU A 88 12.16 14.70 10.30
CA GLU A 88 12.90 13.44 10.15
C GLU A 88 12.29 12.56 9.05
N ALA A 89 10.96 12.51 8.94
CA ALA A 89 10.28 11.78 7.86
C ALA A 89 10.59 12.39 6.49
N ALA A 90 10.64 13.72 6.40
CA ALA A 90 11.03 14.40 5.16
C ALA A 90 12.47 14.11 4.77
N GLN A 91 13.38 14.12 5.74
CA GLN A 91 14.79 13.78 5.50
C GLN A 91 14.94 12.32 5.03
N LEU A 92 14.26 11.37 5.68
CA LEU A 92 14.28 9.97 5.26
C LEU A 92 13.77 9.77 3.83
N LEU A 93 12.66 10.44 3.46
CA LEU A 93 12.15 10.38 2.09
C LEU A 93 13.15 10.94 1.07
N GLU A 94 13.82 12.05 1.41
CA GLU A 94 14.86 12.65 0.55
C GLU A 94 16.05 11.71 0.38
N GLU A 95 16.53 11.08 1.45
CA GLU A 95 17.63 10.10 1.38
C GLU A 95 17.26 8.85 0.56
N ILE A 96 16.02 8.36 0.68
CA ILE A 96 15.52 7.24 -0.12
C ILE A 96 15.42 7.64 -1.60
N SER A 97 14.96 8.86 -1.87
CA SER A 97 14.88 9.41 -3.23
C SER A 97 16.27 9.60 -3.84
N ASP A 98 17.24 10.10 -3.08
CA ASP A 98 18.62 10.22 -3.53
C ASP A 98 19.25 8.84 -3.82
N ALA A 99 19.03 7.86 -2.92
CA ALA A 99 19.44 6.48 -3.17
C ALA A 99 18.81 5.90 -4.44
N SER A 100 17.53 6.21 -4.70
CA SER A 100 16.83 5.83 -5.92
C SER A 100 17.45 6.45 -7.18
N ARG A 101 17.80 7.74 -7.13
CA ARG A 101 18.53 8.42 -8.23
C ARG A 101 19.91 7.82 -8.47
N GLN A 102 20.55 7.26 -7.44
CA GLN A 102 21.81 6.52 -7.54
C GLN A 102 21.63 5.06 -8.00
N GLY A 103 20.40 4.61 -8.28
CA GLY A 103 20.09 3.22 -8.67
C GLY A 103 20.19 2.22 -7.52
N LYS A 104 20.20 2.69 -6.27
CA LYS A 104 20.32 1.91 -5.04
C LYS A 104 19.04 1.93 -4.20
N GLY A 105 18.00 2.62 -4.63
CA GLY A 105 16.76 2.76 -3.91
C GLY A 105 15.56 2.48 -4.81
N PRO A 106 14.36 2.44 -4.21
CA PRO A 106 13.14 2.19 -4.95
C PRO A 106 12.78 3.42 -5.78
N GLY A 107 12.50 3.24 -7.07
CA GLY A 107 11.94 4.29 -7.93
C GLY A 107 10.66 4.87 -7.33
N GLU A 108 10.30 6.10 -7.70
CA GLU A 108 9.01 6.71 -7.30
C GLU A 108 7.83 5.79 -7.66
N GLU A 109 7.91 5.09 -8.79
CA GLU A 109 6.95 4.07 -9.23
C GLU A 109 6.89 2.84 -8.29
N SER A 110 8.01 2.49 -7.67
CA SER A 110 8.10 1.37 -6.74
C SER A 110 7.69 1.74 -5.31
N LEU A 111 7.56 3.03 -4.99
CA LEU A 111 7.11 3.46 -3.66
C LEU A 111 5.65 3.05 -3.39
N MET A 112 4.78 3.06 -4.41
CA MET A 112 3.38 2.62 -4.25
C MET A 112 3.23 1.14 -3.87
N PRO A 113 3.84 0.17 -4.56
CA PRO A 113 3.80 -1.21 -4.12
C PRO A 113 4.47 -1.40 -2.76
N LEU A 114 5.56 -0.69 -2.46
CA LEU A 114 6.19 -0.70 -1.14
C LEU A 114 5.24 -0.26 -0.02
N MET A 115 4.40 0.74 -0.27
CA MET A 115 3.36 1.12 0.66
C MET A 115 2.37 -0.03 0.92
N GLY A 116 1.89 -0.68 -0.13
CA GLY A 116 1.02 -1.86 0.01
C GLY A 116 1.69 -2.98 0.82
N GLY A 117 2.97 -3.26 0.56
CA GLY A 117 3.73 -4.31 1.24
C GLY A 117 4.13 -3.99 2.69
N LEU A 118 4.23 -2.70 3.06
CA LEU A 118 4.56 -2.26 4.42
C LEU A 118 3.32 -2.08 5.30
N GLY A 119 2.15 -2.52 4.85
CA GLY A 119 0.91 -2.47 5.63
C GLY A 119 0.37 -1.06 5.81
N ILE A 120 0.71 -0.13 4.92
CA ILE A 120 0.06 1.19 4.79
C ILE A 120 -0.99 1.15 3.66
N SER A 121 -1.63 -0.01 3.50
CA SER A 121 -2.79 -0.20 2.61
C SER A 121 -4.05 0.32 3.32
N PRO A 122 -4.92 1.08 2.64
CA PRO A 122 -6.21 1.46 3.22
C PRO A 122 -7.07 0.20 3.39
N GLU A 123 -7.63 0.02 4.58
CA GLU A 123 -8.84 -0.80 4.74
C GLU A 123 -10.06 -0.09 4.11
#